data_AF-A0A4P6EQI2-F1
#
_entry.id   AF-A0A4P6EQI2-F1
#
_cell.length_a   1.000
_cell.length_b   1.000
_cell.length_c   1.000
_cell.angle_alpha   90.00
_cell.angle_beta   90.00
_cell.angle_gamma   90.00
#
_symmetry.space_group_name_H-M   'P 1'
#
loop_
_entity.id
_entity.type
_entity.pdbx_description
1 polymer ?
#
loop_
_entity_poly.entity_id
_entity_poly.type
_entity_poly.pdbx_seq_one_letter_code
_entity_poly.pdbx_strand_id
1 'polypeptide(L)'
;MTTIGDIMSRFAHDPFTLGAAVRDARVSAGRTQAEVAQAAHCSRQWLVGFERGDRSRAEADVVFRVLHALGLHVRLEAIPEPGDEELLPL
;
A
#
# COMPACT_ATOMS: atom_id res chain seq x y z
N MET A 1 3.41 -18.98 15.44
CA MET A 1 2.09 -19.21 14.80
C MET A 1 1.80 -17.97 13.98
N THR A 2 2.26 -17.96 12.73
CA THR A 2 2.17 -16.82 11.81
C THR A 2 0.69 -16.58 11.49
N THR A 3 0.17 -15.41 11.85
CA THR A 3 -1.24 -15.08 11.58
C THR A 3 -1.38 -14.76 10.09
N ILE A 4 -2.57 -14.94 9.50
CA ILE A 4 -2.85 -14.49 8.12
C ILE A 4 -2.45 -13.01 7.89
N GLY A 5 -2.43 -12.19 8.95
CA GLY A 5 -1.94 -10.80 8.92
C GLY A 5 -0.43 -10.64 8.71
N ASP A 6 0.39 -11.63 9.10
CA ASP A 6 1.85 -11.60 8.92
C ASP A 6 2.25 -11.92 7.46
N ILE A 7 1.38 -12.62 6.72
CA ILE A 7 1.65 -13.07 5.34
C ILE A 7 1.56 -11.89 4.34
N MET A 8 1.05 -10.72 4.74
CA MET A 8 0.91 -9.56 3.85
C MET A 8 1.49 -8.24 4.41
N SER A 9 2.31 -8.28 5.46
CA SER A 9 3.06 -7.08 5.87
C SER A 9 4.21 -6.85 4.89
N ARG A 10 3.96 -6.05 3.84
CA ARG A 10 5.00 -5.60 2.91
C ARG A 10 5.39 -4.17 3.28
N PHE A 11 6.63 -3.97 3.70
CA PHE A 11 7.20 -2.65 3.89
C PHE A 11 7.40 -1.97 2.53
N ALA A 12 6.60 -0.95 2.24
CA ALA A 12 6.79 -0.11 1.07
C ALA A 12 7.57 1.15 1.47
N HIS A 13 8.80 1.26 0.99
CA HIS A 13 9.66 2.44 1.17
C HIS A 13 9.73 3.31 -0.10
N ASP A 14 9.06 2.88 -1.17
CA ASP A 14 9.06 3.53 -2.48
C ASP A 14 7.70 3.32 -3.21
N PRO A 15 7.38 4.15 -4.23
CA PRO A 15 6.12 4.06 -4.97
C PRO A 15 5.93 2.75 -5.75
N PHE A 16 7.01 2.09 -6.20
CA PHE A 16 6.93 0.84 -6.94
C PHE A 16 6.50 -0.31 -6.04
N THR A 17 7.12 -0.41 -4.86
CA THR A 17 6.74 -1.40 -3.84
C THR A 17 5.31 -1.19 -3.36
N LEU A 18 4.89 0.07 -3.16
CA LEU A 18 3.50 0.39 -2.79
C LEU A 18 2.52 0.00 -3.90
N GLY A 19 2.81 0.36 -5.15
CA GLY A 19 1.99 0.02 -6.31
C GLY A 19 1.80 -1.49 -6.48
N ALA A 20 2.87 -2.27 -6.29
CA ALA A 20 2.82 -3.72 -6.32
C ALA A 20 1.94 -4.29 -5.19
N ALA A 21 2.07 -3.78 -3.96
CA ALA A 21 1.21 -4.22 -2.84
C ALA A 21 -0.28 -3.96 -3.12
N VAL A 22 -0.60 -2.81 -3.71
CA VAL A 22 -1.97 -2.45 -4.11
C VAL A 22 -2.49 -3.37 -5.21
N ARG A 23 -1.65 -3.69 -6.20
CA ARG A 23 -1.97 -4.66 -7.26
C ARG A 23 -2.29 -6.03 -6.67
N ASP A 24 -1.48 -6.52 -5.74
CA ASP A 24 -1.65 -7.83 -5.10
C ASP A 24 -2.95 -7.90 -4.29
N ALA A 25 -3.23 -6.87 -3.49
CA ALA A 25 -4.49 -6.75 -2.76
C ALA A 25 -5.70 -6.74 -3.70
N ARG A 26 -5.61 -5.99 -4.82
CA ARG A 26 -6.68 -5.97 -5.82
C ARG A 26 -6.90 -7.33 -6.48
N VAL A 27 -5.83 -8.05 -6.86
CA VAL A 27 -5.93 -9.42 -7.41
C VAL A 27 -6.62 -10.34 -6.42
N SER A 28 -6.19 -10.29 -5.16
CA SER A 28 -6.70 -11.14 -4.09
C SER A 28 -8.18 -10.88 -3.82
N ALA A 29 -8.63 -9.63 -3.99
CA ALA A 29 -10.04 -9.25 -3.92
C ALA A 29 -10.85 -9.59 -5.18
N GLY A 30 -10.23 -10.17 -6.23
CA GLY A 30 -10.91 -10.51 -7.49
C GLY A 30 -11.41 -9.30 -8.30
N ARG A 31 -10.90 -8.09 -7.99
CA ARG A 31 -11.37 -6.84 -8.61
C ARG A 31 -10.54 -6.44 -9.82
N THR A 32 -11.19 -5.90 -10.83
CA THR A 32 -10.54 -5.25 -11.98
C THR A 32 -10.03 -3.86 -11.60
N GLN A 33 -9.09 -3.33 -12.40
CA GLN A 33 -8.63 -1.95 -12.24
C GLN A 33 -9.76 -0.94 -12.44
N ALA A 34 -10.73 -1.24 -13.30
CA ALA A 34 -11.85 -0.32 -13.55
C ALA A 34 -12.75 -0.20 -12.32
N GLU A 35 -13.07 -1.32 -11.66
CA GLU A 35 -13.90 -1.34 -10.46
C GLU A 35 -13.25 -0.59 -9.29
N VAL A 36 -11.95 -0.81 -9.06
CA VAL A 36 -11.23 -0.09 -7.99
C VAL A 36 -11.10 1.39 -8.33
N ALA A 37 -10.79 1.74 -9.57
CA ALA A 37 -10.67 3.15 -9.97
C ALA A 37 -12.00 3.90 -9.81
N GLN A 38 -13.12 3.25 -10.16
CA GLN A 38 -14.46 3.79 -9.94
C GLN A 38 -14.75 4.00 -8.45
N ALA A 39 -14.47 2.99 -7.61
CA ALA A 39 -14.67 3.09 -6.16
C ALA A 39 -13.77 4.13 -5.48
N ALA A 40 -12.57 4.37 -6.04
CA ALA A 40 -11.61 5.34 -5.54
C ALA A 40 -11.74 6.74 -6.18
N HIS A 41 -12.72 6.94 -7.07
CA HIS A 41 -12.92 8.20 -7.80
C HIS A 41 -11.64 8.67 -8.53
N CYS A 42 -10.97 7.76 -9.24
CA CYS A 42 -9.82 8.07 -10.07
C CYS A 42 -9.97 7.45 -11.46
N SER A 43 -9.11 7.85 -12.41
CA SER A 43 -9.13 7.25 -13.74
C SER A 43 -8.48 5.87 -13.73
N ARG A 44 -8.96 4.95 -14.58
CA ARG A 44 -8.34 3.63 -14.75
C ARG A 44 -6.85 3.75 -15.13
N GLN A 45 -6.50 4.74 -15.97
CA GLN A 45 -5.11 5.00 -16.36
C GLN A 45 -4.25 5.51 -15.19
N TRP A 46 -4.85 6.23 -14.24
CA TRP A 46 -4.19 6.59 -13.00
C TRP A 46 -3.83 5.33 -12.22
N LEU A 47 -4.81 4.44 -11.97
CA LEU A 47 -4.58 3.22 -11.20
C LEU A 47 -3.59 2.27 -11.88
N VAL A 48 -3.65 2.11 -13.21
CA VAL A 48 -2.69 1.32 -13.98
C VAL A 48 -1.26 1.83 -13.78
N GLY A 49 -1.05 3.15 -13.88
CA GLY A 49 0.28 3.73 -13.69
C GLY A 49 0.75 3.61 -12.24
N PHE A 50 -0.15 3.77 -11.28
CA PHE A 50 0.17 3.63 -9.85
C PHE A 50 0.60 2.20 -9.51
N GLU A 51 -0.14 1.18 -9.97
CA GLU A 51 0.22 -0.23 -9.77
C GLU A 51 1.54 -0.64 -10.42
N ARG A 52 2.03 0.13 -11.40
CA ARG A 52 3.33 -0.07 -12.05
C ARG A 52 4.48 0.68 -11.40
N GLY A 53 4.19 1.58 -10.45
CA GLY A 53 5.19 2.50 -9.89
C GLY A 53 5.51 3.71 -10.79
N ASP A 54 4.80 3.89 -11.90
CA ASP A 54 5.05 4.96 -12.89
C ASP A 54 4.56 6.35 -12.44
N ARG A 55 4.06 6.46 -11.19
CA ARG A 55 3.48 7.69 -10.63
C ARG A 55 4.38 8.25 -9.54
N SER A 56 5.44 8.94 -9.96
CA SER A 56 6.36 9.66 -9.06
C SER A 56 5.70 10.83 -8.31
N ARG A 57 4.53 11.29 -8.77
CA ARG A 57 3.70 12.33 -8.14
C ARG A 57 2.26 11.86 -7.92
N ALA A 58 2.10 10.66 -7.36
CA ALA A 58 0.78 10.22 -6.93
C ALA A 58 0.26 11.18 -5.86
N GLU A 59 -0.94 11.74 -6.07
CA GLU A 59 -1.58 12.58 -5.07
C GLU A 59 -2.01 11.71 -3.89
N ALA A 60 -1.61 12.10 -2.67
CA ALA A 60 -1.78 11.29 -1.48
C ALA A 60 -3.25 10.96 -1.18
N ASP A 61 -4.16 11.90 -1.45
CA ASP A 61 -5.60 11.71 -1.32
C ASP A 61 -6.11 10.57 -2.21
N VAL A 62 -5.64 10.48 -3.47
CA VAL A 62 -6.02 9.41 -4.40
C VAL A 62 -5.48 8.07 -3.90
N VAL A 63 -4.25 8.05 -3.39
CA VAL A 63 -3.65 6.84 -2.79
C VAL A 63 -4.52 6.34 -1.63
N PHE A 64 -4.89 7.21 -0.68
CA PHE A 64 -5.73 6.81 0.45
C PHE A 64 -7.12 6.32 0.02
N ARG A 65 -7.74 6.93 -1.00
CA ARG A 65 -9.01 6.45 -1.55
C ARG A 65 -8.89 5.05 -2.16
N VAL A 66 -7.80 4.76 -2.87
CA VAL A 66 -7.54 3.42 -3.43
C VAL A 66 -7.34 2.39 -2.33
N LEU A 67 -6.55 2.71 -1.30
CA LEU A 67 -6.36 1.83 -0.15
C LEU A 67 -7.69 1.53 0.53
N HIS A 68 -8.50 2.57 0.81
CA HIS A 68 -9.82 2.41 1.41
C HIS A 68 -10.76 1.57 0.53
N ALA A 69 -10.77 1.78 -0.79
CA ALA A 69 -11.57 1.00 -1.73
C ALA A 69 -11.20 -0.50 -1.76
N LEU A 70 -10.00 -0.86 -1.30
CA LEU A 70 -9.49 -2.22 -1.17
C LEU A 70 -9.57 -2.76 0.26
N GLY A 71 -10.08 -2.00 1.23
CA GLY A 71 -10.11 -2.39 2.64
C GLY A 71 -8.73 -2.38 3.31
N LEU A 72 -7.78 -1.62 2.76
CA LEU A 72 -6.43 -1.45 3.29
C LEU A 72 -6.33 -0.18 4.14
N HIS A 73 -5.39 -0.18 5.08
CA HIS A 73 -4.99 0.98 5.87
C HIS A 73 -3.47 1.14 5.85
N VAL A 74 -2.98 2.34 6.15
CA VAL A 74 -1.56 2.61 6.36
C VAL A 74 -1.27 2.52 7.85
N ARG A 75 -0.20 1.80 8.20
CA ARG A 75 0.41 1.83 9.53
C ARG A 75 1.70 2.63 9.44
N LEU A 76 1.86 3.58 10.36
CA LEU A 76 3.11 4.35 10.50
C LEU A 76 3.91 3.73 11.64
N GLU A 77 5.15 3.39 11.36
CA GLU A 77 6.11 2.85 12.31
C GLU A 77 7.37 3.69 12.24
N ALA A 78 8.01 3.95 13.39
CA ALA A 78 9.31 4.59 13.41
C ALA A 78 10.34 3.62 12.81
N ILE A 79 11.22 4.14 11.96
CA ILE A 79 12.42 3.39 11.59
C ILE A 79 13.37 3.51 12.79
N PRO A 80 13.75 2.42 13.46
CA PRO A 80 14.67 2.51 14.59
C PRO A 80 16.01 3.07 14.10
N GLU A 81 16.54 4.05 14.81
CA GLU A 81 17.87 4.57 14.56
C GLU A 81 18.90 3.54 15.02
N PRO A 82 20.06 3.44 14.36
CA PRO A 82 21.15 2.59 14.84
C PRO A 82 21.56 3.03 16.26
N GLY A 83 21.19 2.23 17.28
CA GLY A 83 21.43 2.52 18.71
C GLY A 83 20.18 2.45 19.60
N ASP A 84 18.98 2.41 19.04
CA ASP A 84 17.73 2.34 19.82
C ASP A 84 17.53 0.98 20.54
N GLU A 85 18.24 -0.07 20.15
CA GLU A 85 18.19 -1.40 20.81
C GLU A 85 18.73 -1.40 22.25
N GLU A 86 19.54 -0.40 22.64
CA GLU A 86 20.21 -0.33 23.95
C GLU A 86 19.32 0.26 25.07
N LEU A 87 18.12 0.76 24.74
CA LEU A 87 17.19 1.42 25.67
C LEU A 87 16.04 0.52 26.18
N LEU A 88 16.07 -0.78 25.92
CA LEU A 88 15.14 -1.70 26.56
C LEU A 88 15.44 -1.78 28.07
N PRO A 89 14.52 -1.41 28.97
CA PRO A 89 14.76 -1.49 30.40
C PRO A 89 14.96 -2.96 30.82
N LEU A 90 15.99 -3.18 31.63
CA LEU A 90 16.29 -4.46 32.31
C LEU A 90 15.10 -5.00 33.10
#